data_AF-A0A8W7Q167-F1
#
_entry.id   AF-A0A8W7Q167-F1
#
_cell.length_a   1.000
_cell.length_b   1.000
_cell.length_c   1.000
_cell.angle_alpha   90.00
_cell.angle_beta   90.00
_cell.angle_gamma   90.00
#
_symmetry.space_group_name_H-M   'P 1'
#
loop_
_entity.id
_entity.type
_entity.pdbx_description
1 polymer ?
#
loop_
_entity_poly.entity_id
_entity_poly.type
_entity_poly.pdbx_seq_one_letter_code
_entity_poly.pdbx_strand_id
1 'polypeptide(L)'
;MEAAFLGRGLYRSLHDPQEFGTYLGALKCVRESCPEGRLLPVNPLKISSVWRCDRCSLKMDNIKASKIQEIASRMIMNNAIKREASHIIDYLNDHIVKFLLPTNQFTVELKLQAIKKIQSDRPLVELREKEKYCLEILDILQRLNYGECFVKGVLCYELFVTRVTIAQLLNESEIATETSNLDQLRTAWQILKPSGNRPRDLQQLVVTYGIE
;
A
#
# COMPACT_ATOMS: atom_id res chain seq x y z
N MET A 1 8.39 14.06 -8.36
CA MET A 1 7.96 13.18 -7.26
C MET A 1 8.62 11.82 -7.52
N GLU A 2 9.86 11.70 -7.05
CA GLU A 2 10.76 10.57 -7.35
C GLU A 2 10.25 9.25 -6.77
N ALA A 3 10.47 8.17 -7.52
CA ALA A 3 10.20 6.78 -7.20
C ALA A 3 11.13 6.24 -6.09
N ALA A 4 11.08 6.86 -4.91
CA ALA A 4 11.95 6.54 -3.77
C ALA A 4 11.21 6.24 -2.46
N PHE A 5 9.88 6.09 -2.49
CA PHE A 5 9.07 6.03 -1.26
C PHE A 5 9.21 4.75 -0.43
N LEU A 6 9.70 3.65 -0.99
CA LEU A 6 9.90 2.39 -0.24
C LEU A 6 11.36 1.90 -0.22
N GLY A 7 12.28 2.59 -0.93
CA GLY A 7 13.63 2.07 -1.20
C GLY A 7 14.76 2.55 -0.30
N ARG A 8 14.55 3.54 0.58
CA ARG A 8 15.66 4.16 1.35
C ARG A 8 15.39 4.46 2.83
N GLY A 9 14.33 3.94 3.43
CA GLY A 9 13.94 4.38 4.79
C GLY A 9 13.24 3.39 5.69
N LEU A 10 12.82 2.22 5.22
CA LEU A 10 12.43 1.15 6.13
C LEU A 10 13.72 0.56 6.69
N TYR A 11 14.19 1.13 7.80
CA TYR A 11 14.99 0.38 8.76
C TYR A 11 14.24 -0.93 8.95
N ARG A 12 14.70 -2.00 8.29
CA ARG A 12 14.40 -3.37 8.71
C ARG A 12 14.54 -3.30 10.22
N SER A 13 13.47 -3.52 10.98
CA SER A 13 13.60 -3.67 12.41
C SER A 13 14.66 -4.74 12.58
N LEU A 14 15.86 -4.33 13.01
CA LEU A 14 17.08 -5.14 12.85
C LEU A 14 16.95 -6.46 13.64
N HIS A 15 15.90 -6.61 14.44
CA HIS A 15 15.61 -7.73 15.32
C HIS A 15 14.25 -8.40 15.05
N ASP A 16 13.41 -7.90 14.13
CA ASP A 16 12.12 -8.53 13.82
C ASP A 16 12.07 -9.04 12.37
N PRO A 17 12.31 -10.35 12.14
CA PRO A 17 12.20 -10.96 10.81
C PRO A 17 10.78 -10.90 10.23
N GLN A 18 9.75 -10.63 11.04
CA GLN A 18 8.35 -10.58 10.62
C GLN A 18 7.84 -9.15 10.41
N GLU A 19 8.68 -8.14 10.67
CA GLU A 19 8.38 -6.71 10.45
C GLU A 19 7.05 -6.28 11.11
N PHE A 20 6.89 -6.56 12.41
CA PHE A 20 5.66 -6.34 13.18
C PHE A 20 4.45 -7.09 12.59
N GLY A 21 4.74 -8.27 12.03
CA GLY A 21 3.79 -9.13 11.33
C GLY A 21 3.36 -8.60 9.95
N THR A 22 3.92 -7.51 9.45
CA THR A 22 3.52 -6.98 8.13
C THR A 22 4.08 -7.80 6.97
N TYR A 23 5.24 -8.44 7.17
CA TYR A 23 5.89 -9.27 6.14
C TYR A 23 6.14 -8.54 4.81
N LEU A 24 6.48 -7.23 4.86
CA LEU A 24 6.80 -6.43 3.67
C LEU A 24 7.89 -7.07 2.81
N GLY A 25 8.91 -7.65 3.44
CA GLY A 25 10.03 -8.30 2.77
C GLY A 25 9.77 -9.75 2.35
N ALA A 26 8.66 -10.36 2.76
CA ALA A 26 8.43 -11.79 2.57
C ALA A 26 7.88 -12.13 1.17
N LEU A 27 8.17 -13.33 0.70
CA LEU A 27 7.62 -13.89 -0.52
C LEU A 27 6.53 -14.93 -0.18
N LYS A 28 5.58 -15.15 -1.09
CA LYS A 28 4.65 -16.27 -0.95
C LYS A 28 5.41 -17.59 -1.08
N CYS A 29 5.03 -18.60 -0.31
CA CYS A 29 5.62 -19.93 -0.45
C CYS A 29 5.35 -20.47 -1.85
N VAL A 30 6.39 -20.99 -2.50
CA VAL A 30 6.29 -21.57 -3.85
C VAL A 30 5.67 -22.98 -3.86
N ARG A 31 5.40 -23.57 -2.69
CA ARG A 31 4.77 -24.88 -2.57
C ARG A 31 3.26 -24.71 -2.64
N GLU A 32 2.63 -25.30 -3.65
CA GLU A 32 1.17 -25.24 -3.87
C GLU A 32 0.37 -25.76 -2.67
N SER A 33 0.85 -26.81 -1.99
CA SER A 33 0.22 -27.32 -0.76
C SER A 33 0.43 -26.42 0.47
N CYS A 34 1.03 -25.24 0.31
CA CYS A 34 1.29 -24.27 1.38
C CYS A 34 0.88 -22.84 0.97
N PRO A 35 -0.39 -22.59 0.60
CA PRO A 35 -0.82 -21.29 0.05
C PRO A 35 -0.65 -20.12 1.02
N GLU A 36 -0.74 -20.40 2.33
CA GLU A 36 -0.59 -19.42 3.42
C GLU A 36 0.85 -19.29 3.95
N GLY A 37 1.79 -20.01 3.34
CA GLY A 37 3.20 -20.01 3.76
C GLY A 37 3.93 -18.76 3.28
N ARG A 38 4.87 -18.28 4.10
CA ARG A 38 5.65 -17.07 3.84
C ARG A 38 7.13 -17.40 3.90
N LEU A 39 7.84 -17.13 2.82
CA LEU A 39 9.29 -17.27 2.74
C LEU A 39 9.94 -16.01 3.28
N LEU A 40 10.79 -16.18 4.30
CA LEU A 40 11.52 -15.13 5.00
C LEU A 40 13.00 -15.49 5.12
N PRO A 41 13.93 -14.52 5.11
CA PRO A 41 15.32 -14.80 5.45
C PRO A 41 15.42 -15.26 6.91
N VAL A 42 16.09 -16.39 7.15
CA VAL A 42 16.33 -16.93 8.50
C VAL A 42 17.10 -15.92 9.37
N ASN A 43 18.06 -15.21 8.77
CA ASN A 43 18.77 -14.10 9.37
C ASN A 43 18.66 -12.86 8.46
N PRO A 44 17.71 -11.94 8.73
CA PRO A 44 17.48 -10.74 7.91
C PRO A 44 18.68 -9.78 7.81
N LEU A 45 19.60 -9.84 8.76
CA LEU A 45 20.82 -9.02 8.78
C LEU A 45 21.93 -9.59 7.89
N LYS A 46 21.82 -10.86 7.51
CA LYS A 46 22.79 -11.53 6.64
C LYS A 46 22.21 -11.61 5.22
N ILE A 47 22.77 -10.82 4.31
CA ILE A 47 22.34 -10.81 2.89
C ILE A 47 22.39 -12.21 2.31
N SER A 48 23.39 -13.05 2.64
CA SER A 48 23.49 -14.44 2.15
C SER A 48 22.62 -15.45 2.91
N SER A 49 21.71 -15.00 3.79
CA SER A 49 20.85 -15.89 4.55
C SER A 49 19.96 -16.73 3.64
N VAL A 50 19.89 -18.02 3.96
CA VAL A 50 18.86 -18.92 3.45
C VAL A 50 17.48 -18.38 3.84
N TRP A 51 16.52 -18.56 2.94
CA TRP A 51 15.12 -18.26 3.16
C TRP A 51 14.38 -19.51 3.60
N ARG A 52 13.43 -19.38 4.52
CA ARG A 52 12.66 -20.50 5.05
C ARG A 52 11.19 -20.13 5.11
N CYS A 53 10.32 -21.07 4.73
CA CYS A 53 8.89 -20.94 4.91
C CYS A 53 8.53 -21.09 6.39
N ASP A 54 7.75 -20.16 6.92
CA ASP A 54 7.27 -20.16 8.30
C ASP A 54 6.29 -21.30 8.63
N ARG A 55 5.64 -21.89 7.62
CA ARG A 55 4.68 -23.00 7.79
C ARG A 55 5.26 -24.37 7.42
N CYS A 56 5.69 -24.56 6.17
CA CYS A 56 6.11 -25.88 5.68
C CYS A 56 7.62 -26.14 5.76
N SER A 57 8.39 -25.20 6.32
CA SER A 57 9.85 -25.27 6.47
C SER A 57 10.65 -25.45 5.17
N LEU A 58 10.01 -25.27 4.00
CA LEU A 58 10.70 -25.20 2.71
C LEU A 58 11.86 -24.20 2.79
N LYS A 59 13.06 -24.63 2.38
CA LYS A 59 14.24 -23.77 2.30
C LYS A 59 14.47 -23.32 0.86
N MET A 60 14.84 -22.06 0.69
CA MET A 60 15.21 -21.46 -0.59
C MET A 60 16.54 -20.74 -0.41
N ASP A 61 17.45 -20.91 -1.38
CA ASP A 61 18.71 -20.18 -1.38
C ASP A 61 18.47 -18.67 -1.62
N ASN A 62 19.39 -17.87 -1.09
CA ASN A 62 19.27 -16.43 -1.18
C ASN A 62 19.27 -15.89 -2.62
N ILE A 63 19.99 -16.57 -3.53
CA ILE A 63 20.14 -16.14 -4.92
C ILE A 63 18.77 -16.22 -5.62
N LYS A 64 18.04 -17.32 -5.45
CA LYS A 64 16.67 -17.48 -5.99
C LYS A 64 15.70 -16.48 -5.39
N ALA A 65 15.72 -16.30 -4.07
CA ALA A 65 14.83 -15.32 -3.42
C ALA A 65 15.10 -13.90 -3.91
N SER A 66 16.38 -13.50 -4.01
CA SER A 66 16.79 -12.21 -4.56
C SER A 66 16.38 -12.06 -6.03
N LYS A 67 16.46 -13.13 -6.83
CA LYS A 67 16.02 -13.10 -8.22
C LYS A 67 14.51 -12.87 -8.36
N ILE A 68 13.70 -13.48 -7.49
CA ILE A 68 12.24 -13.25 -7.45
C ILE A 68 11.97 -11.77 -7.12
N GLN A 69 12.66 -11.20 -6.12
CA GLN A 69 12.51 -9.78 -5.79
C GLN A 69 12.94 -8.85 -6.92
N GLU A 70 14.02 -9.17 -7.63
CA GLU A 70 14.50 -8.41 -8.80
C GLU A 70 13.47 -8.44 -9.94
N ILE A 71 12.86 -9.61 -10.19
CA ILE A 71 11.80 -9.76 -11.20
C ILE A 71 10.57 -8.94 -10.79
N ALA A 72 10.15 -9.01 -9.53
CA ALA A 72 9.04 -8.22 -9.00
C ALA A 72 9.28 -6.72 -9.17
N SER A 73 10.47 -6.23 -8.82
CA SER A 73 10.85 -4.82 -9.00
C SER A 73 10.74 -4.36 -10.47
N ARG A 74 11.25 -5.17 -11.41
CA ARG A 74 11.13 -4.86 -12.85
C ARG A 74 9.69 -4.89 -13.35
N MET A 75 8.88 -5.81 -12.85
CA MET A 75 7.45 -5.89 -13.18
C MET A 75 6.70 -4.64 -12.74
N ILE A 76 6.99 -4.10 -11.55
CA ILE A 76 6.40 -2.84 -11.09
C ILE A 76 6.78 -1.70 -12.01
N MET A 77 8.07 -1.52 -12.30
CA MET A 77 8.51 -0.42 -13.17
C MET A 77 7.81 -0.44 -14.54
N ASN A 78 7.62 -1.63 -15.11
CA ASN A 78 6.98 -1.78 -16.41
C ASN A 78 5.46 -1.59 -16.39
N ASN A 79 4.78 -1.99 -15.30
CA ASN A 79 3.32 -1.91 -15.20
C ASN A 79 2.83 -0.63 -14.53
N ALA A 80 3.54 -0.08 -13.54
CA ALA A 80 3.09 1.08 -12.79
C ALA A 80 3.34 2.41 -13.53
N ILE A 81 4.46 2.55 -14.24
CA ILE A 81 4.87 3.85 -14.79
C ILE A 81 4.09 4.18 -16.07
N LYS A 82 3.90 3.20 -16.96
CA LYS A 82 3.41 3.43 -18.33
C LYS A 82 1.96 3.04 -18.57
N ARG A 83 1.27 2.45 -17.58
CA ARG A 83 -0.09 1.92 -17.77
C ARG A 83 -1.14 2.74 -17.04
N GLU A 84 -2.37 2.61 -17.51
CA GLU A 84 -3.57 3.17 -16.90
C GLU A 84 -3.94 2.44 -15.59
N ALA A 85 -4.79 3.06 -14.78
CA ALA A 85 -5.23 2.52 -13.49
C ALA A 85 -5.85 1.12 -13.59
N SER A 86 -6.75 0.90 -14.55
CA SER A 86 -7.43 -0.39 -14.76
C SER A 86 -6.44 -1.54 -14.96
N HIS A 87 -5.43 -1.34 -15.82
CA HIS A 87 -4.39 -2.34 -16.05
C HIS A 87 -3.60 -2.66 -14.78
N ILE A 88 -3.34 -1.66 -13.91
CA ILE A 88 -2.63 -1.90 -12.65
C ILE A 88 -3.51 -2.73 -11.70
N ILE A 89 -4.81 -2.46 -11.64
CA ILE A 89 -5.78 -3.23 -10.84
C ILE A 89 -5.84 -4.68 -11.31
N ASP A 90 -6.04 -4.91 -12.61
CA ASP A 90 -6.06 -6.25 -13.21
C ASP A 90 -4.75 -6.98 -12.93
N TYR A 91 -3.61 -6.29 -13.09
CA TYR A 91 -2.30 -6.87 -12.83
C TYR A 91 -2.08 -7.26 -11.36
N LEU A 92 -2.58 -6.44 -10.42
CA LEU A 92 -2.55 -6.76 -9.00
C LEU A 92 -3.36 -8.04 -8.72
N ASN A 93 -4.59 -8.10 -9.21
CA ASN A 93 -5.55 -9.17 -8.93
C ASN A 93 -5.23 -10.49 -9.65
N ASP A 94 -4.71 -10.43 -10.87
CA ASP A 94 -4.51 -11.62 -11.71
C ASP A 94 -3.10 -12.16 -11.69
N HIS A 95 -2.09 -11.32 -11.36
CA HIS A 95 -0.69 -11.72 -11.46
C HIS A 95 0.04 -11.60 -10.13
N ILE A 96 0.04 -10.42 -9.50
CA ILE A 96 0.90 -10.15 -8.33
C ILE A 96 0.55 -11.04 -7.13
N VAL A 97 -0.74 -11.18 -6.81
CA VAL A 97 -1.22 -11.99 -5.67
C VAL A 97 -0.90 -13.49 -5.78
N LYS A 98 -0.51 -13.97 -6.97
CA LYS A 98 -0.12 -15.37 -7.18
C LYS A 98 1.23 -15.71 -6.56
N PHE A 99 2.16 -14.75 -6.46
CA PHE A 99 3.52 -14.99 -5.99
C PHE A 99 4.04 -13.99 -4.93
N LEU A 100 3.38 -12.86 -4.75
CA LEU A 100 3.65 -11.91 -3.67
C LEU A 100 2.50 -11.86 -2.66
N LEU A 101 2.85 -11.51 -1.42
CA LEU A 101 1.84 -11.25 -0.40
C LEU A 101 1.15 -9.90 -0.66
N PRO A 102 -0.11 -9.73 -0.23
CA PRO A 102 -0.83 -8.45 -0.32
C PRO A 102 -0.11 -7.28 0.34
N THR A 103 0.68 -7.57 1.38
CA THR A 103 1.48 -6.62 2.16
C THR A 103 2.93 -6.51 1.68
N ASN A 104 3.38 -7.33 0.72
CA ASN A 104 4.75 -7.24 0.22
C ASN A 104 5.04 -5.82 -0.31
N GLN A 105 6.24 -5.30 -0.08
CA GLN A 105 6.64 -3.94 -0.47
C GLN A 105 6.34 -3.60 -1.94
N PHE A 106 6.46 -4.59 -2.83
CA PHE A 106 6.23 -4.41 -4.25
C PHE A 106 4.73 -4.32 -4.59
N THR A 107 3.92 -5.10 -3.88
CA THR A 107 2.46 -5.01 -3.93
C THR A 107 1.99 -3.66 -3.42
N VAL A 108 2.54 -3.19 -2.30
CA VAL A 108 2.24 -1.88 -1.72
C VAL A 108 2.60 -0.75 -2.68
N GLU A 109 3.77 -0.81 -3.32
CA GLU A 109 4.17 0.17 -4.34
C GLU A 109 3.14 0.23 -5.49
N LEU A 110 2.72 -0.91 -6.04
CA LEU A 110 1.72 -0.92 -7.11
C LEU A 110 0.38 -0.34 -6.68
N LYS A 111 -0.07 -0.62 -5.45
CA LYS A 111 -1.28 -0.05 -4.87
C LYS A 111 -1.18 1.48 -4.74
N LEU A 112 -0.05 2.00 -4.27
CA LEU A 112 0.20 3.45 -4.22
C LEU A 112 0.12 4.10 -5.61
N GLN A 113 0.68 3.43 -6.63
CA GLN A 113 0.62 3.91 -8.02
C GLN A 113 -0.80 3.85 -8.59
N ALA A 114 -1.58 2.83 -8.24
CA ALA A 114 -3.01 2.76 -8.59
C ALA A 114 -3.79 3.89 -7.93
N ILE A 115 -3.65 4.12 -6.62
CA ILE A 115 -4.30 5.21 -5.88
C ILE A 115 -4.07 6.56 -6.57
N LYS A 116 -2.82 6.83 -6.97
CA LYS A 116 -2.44 8.07 -7.65
C LYS A 116 -3.10 8.25 -9.01
N LYS A 117 -3.36 7.15 -9.74
CA LYS A 117 -3.89 7.17 -11.11
C LYS A 117 -5.42 7.12 -11.15
N ILE A 118 -6.07 6.50 -10.17
CA ILE A 118 -7.53 6.43 -10.09
C ILE A 118 -8.07 7.82 -9.72
N GLN A 119 -8.64 8.49 -10.72
CA GLN A 119 -9.31 9.78 -10.58
C GLN A 119 -10.80 9.61 -10.20
N SER A 120 -11.48 10.70 -9.86
CA SER A 120 -12.87 10.68 -9.38
C SER A 120 -13.91 10.33 -10.46
N ASP A 121 -13.57 10.44 -11.74
CA ASP A 121 -14.42 10.12 -12.89
C ASP A 121 -14.38 8.62 -13.29
N ARG A 122 -13.60 7.81 -12.56
CA ARG A 122 -13.45 6.39 -12.84
C ARG A 122 -14.67 5.59 -12.37
N PRO A 123 -14.91 4.39 -12.95
CA PRO A 123 -16.02 3.53 -12.55
C PRO A 123 -15.98 3.18 -11.05
N LEU A 124 -17.17 2.98 -10.46
CA LEU A 124 -17.35 2.63 -9.04
C LEU A 124 -16.44 1.48 -8.58
N VAL A 125 -16.24 0.46 -9.43
CA VAL A 125 -15.36 -0.69 -9.12
C VAL A 125 -13.92 -0.26 -8.87
N GLU A 126 -13.39 0.70 -9.65
CA GLU A 126 -12.02 1.18 -9.46
C GLU A 126 -11.91 2.09 -8.24
N LEU A 127 -12.93 2.91 -7.97
CA LEU A 127 -13.00 3.72 -6.76
C LEU A 127 -13.02 2.84 -5.49
N ARG A 128 -13.72 1.70 -5.53
CA ARG A 128 -13.73 0.72 -4.43
C ARG A 128 -12.37 0.06 -4.24
N GLU A 129 -11.65 -0.25 -5.32
CA GLU A 129 -10.26 -0.72 -5.20
C GLU A 129 -9.34 0.37 -4.62
N LYS A 130 -9.52 1.64 -5.01
CA LYS A 130 -8.77 2.77 -4.40
C LYS A 130 -9.03 2.89 -2.89
N GLU A 131 -10.29 2.82 -2.47
CA GLU A 131 -10.68 2.80 -1.04
C GLU A 131 -9.98 1.66 -0.30
N LYS A 132 -10.10 0.43 -0.82
CA LYS A 132 -9.48 -0.77 -0.26
C LYS A 132 -7.97 -0.63 -0.13
N TYR A 133 -7.29 -0.15 -1.16
CA TYR A 133 -5.84 0.06 -1.12
C TYR A 133 -5.41 1.09 -0.09
N CYS A 134 -6.17 2.18 0.08
CA CYS A 134 -5.88 3.17 1.12
C CYS A 134 -5.96 2.52 2.51
N LEU A 135 -7.03 1.77 2.78
CA LEU A 135 -7.23 1.09 4.06
C LEU A 135 -6.14 0.06 4.36
N GLU A 136 -5.79 -0.78 3.37
CA GLU A 136 -4.74 -1.79 3.53
C GLU A 136 -3.37 -1.18 3.83
N ILE A 137 -3.02 -0.05 3.19
CA ILE A 137 -1.72 0.59 3.43
C ILE A 137 -1.73 1.35 4.76
N LEU A 138 -2.85 1.96 5.15
CA LEU A 138 -3.01 2.56 6.49
C LEU A 138 -2.85 1.51 7.60
N ASP A 139 -3.41 0.31 7.46
CA ASP A 139 -3.19 -0.81 8.38
C ASP A 139 -1.70 -1.18 8.48
N ILE A 140 -1.01 -1.27 7.33
CA ILE A 140 0.44 -1.54 7.32
C ILE A 140 1.21 -0.46 8.10
N LEU A 141 0.93 0.82 7.86
CA LEU A 141 1.58 1.92 8.58
C LEU A 141 1.31 1.88 10.09
N GLN A 142 0.08 1.53 10.48
CA GLN A 142 -0.29 1.35 11.87
C GLN A 142 0.49 0.21 12.53
N ARG A 143 0.57 -0.94 11.85
CA ARG A 143 1.28 -2.13 12.37
C ARG A 143 2.78 -1.94 12.48
N LEU A 144 3.37 -1.17 11.55
CA LEU A 144 4.78 -0.75 11.63
C LEU A 144 5.03 0.32 12.71
N ASN A 145 3.98 0.83 13.34
CA ASN A 145 4.04 1.98 14.24
C ASN A 145 4.79 3.16 13.60
N TYR A 146 4.53 3.42 12.31
CA TYR A 146 5.28 4.41 11.51
C TYR A 146 4.97 5.87 11.89
N GLY A 147 4.03 6.08 12.81
CA GLY A 147 3.66 7.41 13.31
C GLY A 147 2.97 8.28 12.26
N GLU A 148 3.10 9.59 12.41
CA GLU A 148 2.62 10.56 11.45
C GLU A 148 3.65 10.79 10.36
N CYS A 149 3.25 10.60 9.10
CA CYS A 149 4.13 10.80 7.96
C CYS A 149 3.32 11.34 6.77
N PHE A 150 4.02 11.97 5.82
CA PHE A 150 3.39 12.55 4.64
C PHE A 150 2.52 11.53 3.87
N VAL A 151 2.98 10.29 3.74
CA VAL A 151 2.22 9.21 3.07
C VAL A 151 0.90 8.94 3.79
N LYS A 152 0.90 8.85 5.14
CA LYS A 152 -0.32 8.69 5.93
C LYS A 152 -1.30 9.84 5.66
N GLY A 153 -0.81 11.08 5.68
CA GLY A 153 -1.63 12.26 5.37
C GLY A 153 -2.26 12.20 3.98
N VAL A 154 -1.50 11.81 2.96
CA VAL A 154 -2.00 11.64 1.59
C VAL A 154 -3.03 10.52 1.51
N LEU A 155 -2.78 9.37 2.15
CA LEU A 155 -3.72 8.24 2.16
C LEU A 155 -5.05 8.60 2.85
N CYS A 156 -5.00 9.33 3.97
CA CYS A 156 -6.21 9.82 4.64
C CYS A 156 -7.00 10.80 3.75
N TYR A 157 -6.32 11.70 3.05
CA TYR A 157 -6.95 12.60 2.08
C TYR A 157 -7.60 11.83 0.93
N GLU A 158 -6.85 10.91 0.29
CA GLU A 158 -7.35 10.13 -0.84
C GLU A 158 -8.54 9.25 -0.42
N LEU A 159 -8.50 8.64 0.77
CA LEU A 159 -9.59 7.85 1.33
C LEU A 159 -10.85 8.70 1.51
N PHE A 160 -10.72 9.90 2.10
CA PHE A 160 -11.84 10.82 2.29
C PHE A 160 -12.51 11.20 0.96
N VAL A 161 -11.73 11.70 -0.01
CA VAL A 161 -12.25 12.13 -1.31
C VAL A 161 -12.87 10.96 -2.08
N THR A 162 -12.25 9.78 -2.01
CA THR A 162 -12.77 8.57 -2.66
C THR A 162 -14.13 8.19 -2.08
N ARG A 163 -14.27 8.20 -0.75
CA ARG A 163 -15.55 7.88 -0.08
C ARG A 163 -16.64 8.89 -0.39
N VAL A 164 -16.34 10.18 -0.39
CA VAL A 164 -17.28 11.24 -0.81
C VAL A 164 -17.72 11.02 -2.27
N THR A 165 -16.79 10.68 -3.15
CA THR A 165 -17.09 10.43 -4.58
C THR A 165 -18.01 9.20 -4.73
N ILE A 166 -17.70 8.10 -4.05
CA ILE A 166 -18.54 6.89 -4.04
C ILE A 166 -19.93 7.20 -3.51
N ALA A 167 -20.02 7.93 -2.40
CA ALA A 167 -21.27 8.35 -1.79
C ALA A 167 -22.14 9.17 -2.75
N GLN A 168 -21.54 10.11 -3.49
CA GLN A 168 -22.24 10.88 -4.52
C GLN A 168 -22.78 9.99 -5.64
N LEU A 169 -21.99 9.01 -6.11
CA LEU A 169 -22.42 8.06 -7.14
C LEU A 169 -23.57 7.15 -6.68
N LEU A 170 -23.62 6.83 -5.38
CA LEU A 170 -24.64 5.98 -4.77
C LEU A 170 -25.84 6.77 -4.22
N ASN A 171 -25.81 8.10 -4.24
CA ASN A 171 -26.79 9.00 -3.59
C ASN A 171 -26.86 8.81 -2.05
N GLU A 172 -25.73 8.50 -1.43
CA GLU A 172 -25.58 8.24 0.02
C GLU A 172 -24.86 9.41 0.71
N SER A 173 -25.49 10.60 0.76
CA SER A 173 -24.85 11.83 1.24
C SER A 173 -24.32 11.77 2.69
N GLU A 174 -24.84 10.86 3.52
CA GLU A 174 -24.47 10.68 4.92
C GLU A 174 -23.01 10.25 5.13
N ILE A 175 -22.43 9.52 4.17
CA ILE A 175 -21.03 9.02 4.25
C ILE A 175 -20.02 10.19 4.29
N ALA A 176 -20.34 11.31 3.64
CA ALA A 176 -19.46 12.47 3.63
C ALA A 176 -19.34 13.13 5.02
N THR A 177 -20.39 13.03 5.84
CA THR A 177 -20.44 13.59 7.20
C THR A 177 -20.24 12.54 8.29
N GLU A 178 -20.02 11.28 7.91
CA GLU A 178 -19.72 10.21 8.86
C GLU A 178 -18.43 10.55 9.65
N THR A 179 -18.48 10.40 10.97
CA THR A 179 -17.37 10.73 11.87
C THR A 179 -16.06 10.06 11.44
N SER A 180 -16.13 8.77 11.07
CA SER A 180 -14.95 8.00 10.67
C SER A 180 -14.28 8.56 9.40
N ASN A 181 -15.06 9.19 8.51
CA ASN A 181 -14.58 9.79 7.28
C ASN A 181 -14.04 11.21 7.53
N LEU A 182 -14.73 12.00 8.35
CA LEU A 182 -14.27 13.32 8.80
C LEU A 182 -12.93 13.23 9.58
N ASP A 183 -12.72 12.16 10.34
CA ASP A 183 -11.45 11.89 11.02
C ASP A 183 -10.28 11.68 10.03
N GLN A 184 -10.55 11.11 8.84
CA GLN A 184 -9.55 11.02 7.78
C GLN A 184 -9.17 12.41 7.27
N LEU A 185 -10.15 13.27 7.00
CA LEU A 185 -9.89 14.64 6.56
C LEU A 185 -9.13 15.44 7.64
N ARG A 186 -9.48 15.27 8.92
CA ARG A 186 -8.78 15.89 10.06
C ARG A 186 -7.32 15.43 10.13
N THR A 187 -7.09 14.13 10.05
CA THR A 187 -5.73 13.56 10.05
C THR A 187 -4.92 14.07 8.86
N ALA A 188 -5.52 14.10 7.66
CA ALA A 188 -4.88 14.64 6.48
C ALA A 188 -4.49 16.11 6.66
N TRP A 189 -5.37 16.93 7.22
CA TRP A 189 -5.09 18.34 7.48
C TRP A 189 -3.95 18.52 8.49
N GLN A 190 -4.00 17.83 9.63
CA GLN A 190 -2.96 17.90 10.66
C GLN A 190 -1.56 17.60 10.09
N ILE A 191 -1.46 16.57 9.26
CA ILE A 191 -0.20 16.12 8.68
C ILE A 191 0.25 17.00 7.50
N LEU A 192 -0.68 17.37 6.60
CA LEU A 192 -0.34 17.99 5.32
C LEU A 192 -0.38 19.52 5.33
N LYS A 193 -1.02 20.15 6.32
CA LYS A 193 -1.10 21.62 6.44
C LYS A 193 0.24 22.34 6.19
N PRO A 194 1.37 21.94 6.80
CA PRO A 194 2.65 22.63 6.59
C PRO A 194 3.34 22.29 5.25
N SER A 195 2.86 21.31 4.49
CA SER A 195 3.54 20.82 3.29
C SER A 195 3.20 21.64 2.04
N GLY A 196 4.23 22.08 1.31
CA GLY A 196 4.06 22.67 -0.02
C GLY A 196 3.58 21.69 -1.11
N ASN A 197 3.62 20.38 -0.82
CA ASN A 197 3.16 19.32 -1.71
C ASN A 197 1.76 18.80 -1.36
N ARG A 198 1.01 19.49 -0.49
CA ARG A 198 -0.35 19.10 -0.13
C ARG A 198 -1.31 19.20 -1.32
N PRO A 199 -2.40 18.39 -1.37
CA PRO A 199 -3.45 18.55 -2.36
C PRO A 199 -4.01 19.99 -2.37
N ARG A 200 -4.26 20.52 -3.57
CA ARG A 200 -4.57 21.96 -3.75
C ARG A 200 -5.91 22.35 -3.14
N ASP A 201 -6.85 21.42 -3.16
CA ASP A 201 -8.22 21.53 -2.68
C ASP A 201 -8.40 21.12 -1.21
N LEU A 202 -7.37 20.56 -0.55
CA LEU A 202 -7.44 20.11 0.85
C LEU A 202 -7.94 21.21 1.79
N GLN A 203 -7.42 22.45 1.65
CA GLN A 203 -7.86 23.56 2.49
C GLN A 203 -9.35 23.90 2.26
N GLN A 204 -9.81 23.88 1.00
CA GLN A 204 -11.21 24.12 0.69
C GLN A 204 -12.10 23.04 1.32
N LEU A 205 -11.71 21.76 1.24
CA LEU A 205 -12.44 20.67 1.85
C LEU A 205 -12.53 20.81 3.38
N VAL A 206 -11.42 21.16 4.04
CA VAL A 206 -11.37 21.37 5.49
C VAL A 206 -12.37 22.46 5.93
N VAL A 207 -12.46 23.56 5.17
CA VAL A 207 -13.45 24.62 5.40
C VAL A 207 -14.87 24.12 5.14
N THR A 208 -15.11 23.46 4.00
CA THR A 208 -16.43 22.94 3.61
C THR A 208 -17.01 21.98 4.65
N TYR A 209 -16.17 21.16 5.27
CA TYR A 209 -16.57 20.14 6.24
C TYR A 209 -16.34 20.55 7.72
N GLY A 210 -15.98 21.81 7.99
CA GLY A 210 -15.87 22.33 9.36
C GLY A 210 -14.82 21.64 10.23
N ILE A 211 -13.66 21.31 9.66
CA ILE A 211 -12.58 20.58 10.35
C ILE A 211 -11.59 21.50 11.09
N GLU A 212 -11.63 22.82 10.84
CA GLU A 212 -10.76 23.83 11.49
C GLU A 212 -10.94 23.95 13.00
#